data_AF-A0A7V9F687-F1
#
_entry.id   AF-A0A7V9F687-F1
#
_cell.length_a   1.000
_cell.length_b   1.000
_cell.length_c   1.000
_cell.angle_alpha   90.00
_cell.angle_beta   90.00
_cell.angle_gamma   90.00
#
_symmetry.space_group_name_H-M   'P 1'
#
loop_
_entity.id
_entity.type
_entity.pdbx_description
1 polymer ?
#
loop_
_entity_poly.entity_id
_entity_poly.type
_entity_poly.pdbx_seq_one_letter_code
_entity_poly.pdbx_strand_id
1 'polypeptide(L)'
;MSQREAETRSLGLLALAAGCVGIGAWVSLIFFFVVGAPFGLINDVGNAALAVLAGVIAVGSLRSSENRNTTLRIATTLAILGMIVAVVGSVLVIFDITGYFLAGLVSAAGFALIGSWLVAVNRSRTGSPVQRLSPRQARLGIVAGAVMAIGFVNVPGILMGIDDMDAAPRWLLAAGICWMGTYLLMPIWSIWLSRASTPPDAG
;
A
#
# COMPACT_ATOMS: atom_id res chain seq x y z
N MET A 1 -7.43 -26.13 -15.45
CA MET A 1 -6.90 -25.14 -14.49
C MET A 1 -7.74 -25.26 -13.22
N SER A 2 -7.14 -25.62 -12.09
CA SER A 2 -7.87 -25.70 -10.82
C SER A 2 -8.32 -24.30 -10.37
N GLN A 3 -9.41 -24.20 -9.60
CA GLN A 3 -9.88 -22.91 -9.06
C GLN A 3 -8.75 -22.17 -8.30
N ARG A 4 -7.88 -22.93 -7.65
CA ARG A 4 -6.75 -22.42 -6.87
C ARG A 4 -5.61 -21.84 -7.73
N GLU A 5 -5.36 -22.44 -8.90
CA GLU A 5 -4.45 -21.89 -9.90
C GLU A 5 -4.98 -20.58 -10.48
N ALA A 6 -6.28 -20.53 -10.77
CA ALA A 6 -6.94 -19.32 -11.28
C ALA A 6 -6.82 -18.15 -10.28
N GLU A 7 -7.10 -18.42 -9.00
CA GLU A 7 -6.97 -17.44 -7.92
C GLU A 7 -5.51 -16.98 -7.74
N THR A 8 -4.56 -17.92 -7.79
CA THR A 8 -3.13 -17.60 -7.71
C THR A 8 -2.69 -16.68 -8.87
N ARG A 9 -3.09 -16.99 -10.10
CA ARG A 9 -2.75 -16.17 -11.27
C ARG A 9 -3.37 -14.78 -11.18
N SER A 10 -4.62 -14.69 -10.75
CA SER A 10 -5.31 -13.41 -10.53
C SER A 10 -4.58 -12.55 -9.49
N LEU A 11 -4.19 -13.15 -8.36
CA LEU A 11 -3.39 -12.47 -7.33
C LEU A 11 -2.06 -11.97 -7.89
N GLY A 12 -1.40 -12.76 -8.74
CA GLY A 12 -0.15 -12.37 -9.38
C GLY A 12 -0.30 -11.17 -10.31
N LEU A 13 -1.38 -11.10 -11.09
CA LEU A 13 -1.68 -9.96 -11.96
C LEU A 13 -2.01 -8.69 -11.16
N LEU A 14 -2.81 -8.83 -10.09
CA LEU A 14 -3.12 -7.73 -9.19
C LEU A 14 -1.85 -7.18 -8.53
N ALA A 15 -0.95 -8.07 -8.09
CA ALA A 15 0.32 -7.67 -7.49
C ALA A 15 1.25 -6.97 -8.49
N LEU A 16 1.27 -7.40 -9.76
CA LEU A 16 2.00 -6.68 -10.81
C LEU A 16 1.41 -5.29 -11.03
N ALA A 17 0.09 -5.19 -11.14
CA ALA A 17 -0.60 -3.91 -11.31
C ALA A 17 -0.29 -2.97 -10.14
N ALA A 18 -0.33 -3.45 -8.89
CA ALA A 18 0.03 -2.66 -7.71
C ALA A 18 1.49 -2.17 -7.78
N GLY A 19 2.42 -3.03 -8.20
CA GLY A 19 3.81 -2.67 -8.44
C GLY A 19 3.96 -1.53 -9.46
N CYS A 20 3.34 -1.68 -10.63
CA CYS A 20 3.40 -0.68 -11.69
C CYS A 20 2.72 0.65 -11.29
N VAL A 21 1.54 0.59 -10.67
CA VAL A 21 0.82 1.79 -10.21
C VAL A 21 1.61 2.53 -9.14
N GLY A 22 2.19 1.81 -8.16
CA GLY A 22 2.98 2.44 -7.10
C GLY A 22 4.24 3.12 -7.64
N ILE A 23 4.96 2.49 -8.57
CA ILE A 23 6.11 3.12 -9.25
C ILE A 23 5.66 4.32 -10.08
N GLY A 24 4.57 4.19 -10.84
CA GLY A 24 4.02 5.27 -11.66
C GLY A 24 3.61 6.48 -10.83
N ALA A 25 2.94 6.27 -9.69
CA ALA A 25 2.56 7.31 -8.75
C ALA A 25 3.81 7.99 -8.16
N TRP A 26 4.84 7.23 -7.80
CA TRP A 26 6.07 7.82 -7.27
C TRP A 26 6.80 8.68 -8.31
N VAL A 27 6.91 8.18 -9.54
CA VAL A 27 7.50 8.91 -10.66
C VAL A 27 6.71 10.18 -10.96
N SER A 28 5.37 10.13 -10.96
CA SER A 28 4.56 11.33 -11.16
C SER A 28 4.75 12.34 -10.03
N LEU A 29 4.91 11.91 -8.77
CA LEU A 29 5.24 12.84 -7.68
C LEU A 29 6.57 13.56 -7.90
N ILE A 30 7.60 12.85 -8.39
CA ILE A 30 8.89 13.45 -8.75
C ILE A 30 8.70 14.49 -9.85
N PHE A 31 7.97 14.15 -10.92
CA PHE A 31 7.68 15.09 -12.00
C PHE A 31 6.84 16.28 -11.54
N PHE A 32 5.95 16.12 -10.58
CA PHE A 32 5.19 17.23 -10.02
C PHE A 32 6.10 18.28 -9.39
N PHE A 33 7.12 17.88 -8.61
CA PHE A 33 8.06 18.83 -8.01
C PHE A 33 9.04 19.47 -9.00
N VAL A 34 9.18 18.93 -10.21
CA VAL A 34 10.10 19.45 -11.25
C VAL A 34 9.36 20.25 -12.32
N VAL A 35 8.18 19.79 -12.74
CA VAL A 35 7.42 20.29 -13.90
C VAL A 35 6.07 20.90 -13.49
N GLY A 36 5.47 20.46 -12.38
CA GLY A 36 4.16 20.91 -11.93
C GLY A 36 3.00 20.08 -12.49
N ALA A 37 1.89 20.72 -12.83
CA ALA A 37 0.71 20.04 -13.37
C ALA A 37 0.98 19.38 -14.74
N PRO A 38 0.35 18.24 -15.06
CA PRO A 38 -0.73 17.55 -14.35
C PRO A 38 -0.25 16.46 -13.36
N PHE A 39 1.03 16.41 -13.04
CA PHE A 39 1.62 15.24 -12.38
C PHE A 39 1.18 15.01 -10.93
N GLY A 40 0.74 16.06 -10.23
CA GLY A 40 0.13 15.96 -8.90
C GLY A 40 -1.15 15.13 -8.93
N LEU A 41 -2.10 15.49 -9.80
CA LEU A 41 -3.34 14.72 -10.00
C LEU A 41 -3.06 13.26 -10.37
N ILE A 42 -2.07 13.01 -11.23
CA ILE A 42 -1.66 11.64 -11.60
C ILE A 42 -1.14 10.87 -10.38
N ASN A 43 -0.37 11.52 -9.49
CA ASN A 43 0.06 10.91 -8.24
C ASN A 43 -1.13 10.56 -7.34
N ASP A 44 -2.08 11.48 -7.16
CA ASP A 44 -3.23 11.28 -6.28
C ASP A 44 -4.16 10.15 -6.78
N VAL A 45 -4.42 10.11 -8.09
CA VAL A 45 -5.14 8.99 -8.71
C VAL A 45 -4.36 7.69 -8.55
N GLY A 46 -3.04 7.73 -8.72
CA GLY A 46 -2.14 6.60 -8.49
C GLY A 46 -2.18 6.07 -7.06
N ASN A 47 -2.23 6.96 -6.06
CA ASN A 47 -2.35 6.61 -4.64
C ASN A 47 -3.68 5.91 -4.35
N ALA A 48 -4.79 6.46 -4.83
CA ALA A 48 -6.11 5.86 -4.68
C ALA A 48 -6.17 4.47 -5.34
N ALA A 49 -5.66 4.35 -6.57
CA ALA A 49 -5.60 3.08 -7.29
C ALA A 49 -4.71 2.05 -6.57
N LEU A 50 -3.55 2.47 -6.05
CA LEU A 50 -2.65 1.61 -5.28
C LEU A 50 -3.32 1.09 -4.01
N ALA A 51 -4.03 1.96 -3.28
CA ALA A 51 -4.76 1.60 -2.08
C ALA A 51 -5.87 0.56 -2.39
N VAL A 52 -6.62 0.76 -3.47
CA VAL A 52 -7.65 -0.19 -3.93
C VAL A 52 -7.02 -1.54 -4.28
N LEU A 53 -5.96 -1.55 -5.08
CA LEU A 53 -5.25 -2.78 -5.44
C LEU A 53 -4.71 -3.49 -4.20
N ALA A 54 -4.14 -2.78 -3.24
CA ALA A 54 -3.66 -3.35 -1.99
C ALA A 54 -4.79 -4.02 -1.19
N GLY A 55 -5.95 -3.36 -1.07
CA GLY A 55 -7.14 -3.93 -0.43
C GLY A 55 -7.64 -5.20 -1.13
N VAL A 56 -7.68 -5.21 -2.46
CA VAL A 56 -8.08 -6.38 -3.26
C VAL A 56 -7.07 -7.52 -3.10
N ILE A 57 -5.76 -7.22 -3.13
CA ILE A 57 -4.69 -8.21 -2.88
C ILE A 57 -4.81 -8.79 -1.47
N ALA A 58 -5.15 -7.98 -0.47
CA ALA A 58 -5.35 -8.43 0.90
C ALA A 58 -6.49 -9.45 1.01
N VAL A 59 -7.64 -9.14 0.41
CA VAL A 59 -8.79 -10.05 0.35
C VAL A 59 -8.46 -11.33 -0.43
N GLY A 60 -7.81 -11.20 -1.59
CA GLY A 60 -7.38 -12.34 -2.40
C GLY A 60 -6.42 -13.26 -1.65
N SER A 61 -5.44 -12.67 -0.94
CA SER A 61 -4.48 -13.41 -0.12
C SER A 61 -5.16 -14.20 1.00
N LEU A 62 -6.14 -13.60 1.69
CA LEU A 62 -6.92 -14.29 2.72
C LEU A 62 -7.77 -15.42 2.14
N ARG A 63 -8.42 -15.20 0.99
CA ARG A 63 -9.25 -16.22 0.33
C ARG A 63 -8.44 -17.43 -0.11
N SER A 64 -7.26 -17.21 -0.67
CA SER A 64 -6.38 -18.29 -1.16
C SER A 64 -5.49 -18.92 -0.07
N SER A 65 -5.56 -18.44 1.18
CA SER A 65 -4.87 -19.04 2.32
C SER A 65 -5.61 -20.27 2.87
N GLU A 66 -4.88 -21.34 3.14
CA GLU A 66 -5.39 -22.56 3.78
C GLU A 66 -5.73 -22.32 5.26
N ASN A 67 -4.88 -21.57 5.96
CA ASN A 67 -5.04 -21.25 7.37
C ASN A 67 -5.51 -19.81 7.59
N ARG A 68 -6.83 -19.61 7.54
CA ARG A 68 -7.48 -18.31 7.78
C ARG A 68 -7.63 -18.00 9.26
N ASN A 69 -6.51 -17.85 9.96
CA ASN A 69 -6.49 -17.51 11.38
C ASN A 69 -7.08 -16.11 11.66
N THR A 70 -7.46 -15.87 12.91
CA THR A 70 -8.07 -14.59 13.35
C THR A 70 -7.17 -13.39 13.05
N THR A 71 -5.86 -13.53 13.22
CA THR A 71 -4.88 -12.47 12.94
C THR A 71 -4.93 -12.02 11.48
N LEU A 72 -4.97 -12.94 10.52
CA LEU A 72 -5.05 -12.61 9.09
C LEU A 72 -6.41 -11.99 8.72
N ARG A 73 -7.49 -12.40 9.38
CA ARG A 73 -8.81 -11.77 9.19
C ARG A 73 -8.79 -10.31 9.66
N ILE A 74 -8.33 -10.06 10.89
CA ILE A 74 -8.19 -8.71 11.44
C ILE A 74 -7.29 -7.86 10.56
N ALA A 75 -6.11 -8.39 10.19
CA ALA A 75 -5.18 -7.70 9.30
C ALA A 75 -5.82 -7.33 7.96
N THR A 76 -6.57 -8.26 7.34
CA THR A 76 -7.28 -7.98 6.08
C THR A 76 -8.37 -6.93 6.27
N THR A 77 -9.09 -6.93 7.38
CA THR A 77 -10.05 -5.86 7.73
C THR A 77 -9.33 -4.51 7.85
N LEU A 78 -8.17 -4.47 8.51
CA LEU A 78 -7.36 -3.25 8.58
C LEU A 78 -6.93 -2.79 7.19
N ALA A 79 -6.52 -3.68 6.29
CA ALA A 79 -6.18 -3.30 4.91
C ALA A 79 -7.38 -2.69 4.16
N ILE A 80 -8.60 -3.21 4.35
CA ILE A 80 -9.81 -2.66 3.74
C ILE A 80 -10.12 -1.27 4.30
N LEU A 81 -10.03 -1.10 5.63
CA LEU A 81 -10.20 0.22 6.25
C LEU A 81 -9.12 1.19 5.77
N GLY A 82 -7.88 0.73 5.68
CA GLY A 82 -6.75 1.49 5.16
C GLY A 82 -6.93 1.92 3.72
N MET A 83 -7.45 1.03 2.87
CA MET A 83 -7.84 1.34 1.50
C MET A 83 -8.86 2.49 1.46
N ILE A 84 -9.93 2.40 2.25
CA ILE A 84 -10.97 3.43 2.29
C ILE A 84 -10.36 4.77 2.72
N VAL A 85 -9.60 4.78 3.81
CA VAL A 85 -8.97 6.02 4.35
C VAL A 85 -7.98 6.62 3.34
N ALA A 86 -7.17 5.79 2.67
CA ALA A 86 -6.21 6.26 1.68
C ALA A 86 -6.89 6.87 0.43
N VAL A 87 -7.99 6.26 -0.02
CA VAL A 87 -8.83 6.81 -1.09
C VAL A 87 -9.45 8.14 -0.65
N VAL A 88 -9.97 8.24 0.58
CA VAL A 88 -10.50 9.50 1.12
C VAL A 88 -9.41 10.59 1.09
N GLY A 89 -8.20 10.29 1.57
CA GLY A 89 -7.08 11.23 1.49
C GLY A 89 -6.82 11.73 0.06
N SER A 90 -6.84 10.84 -0.93
CA SER A 90 -6.64 11.22 -2.34
C SER A 90 -7.82 12.06 -2.89
N VAL A 91 -9.06 11.72 -2.53
CA VAL A 91 -10.27 12.47 -2.90
C VAL A 91 -10.23 13.89 -2.34
N LEU A 92 -9.74 14.07 -1.10
CA LEU A 92 -9.65 15.40 -0.50
C LEU A 92 -8.76 16.36 -1.31
N VAL A 93 -7.63 15.88 -1.85
CA VAL A 93 -6.76 16.68 -2.74
C VAL A 93 -7.40 16.87 -4.10
N ILE A 94 -7.88 15.79 -4.73
CA ILE A 94 -8.39 15.82 -6.11
C ILE A 94 -9.54 16.82 -6.30
N PHE A 95 -10.38 16.98 -5.27
CA PHE A 95 -11.52 17.88 -5.30
C PHE A 95 -11.28 19.20 -4.53
N ASP A 96 -10.03 19.51 -4.16
CA ASP A 96 -9.65 20.73 -3.42
C ASP A 96 -10.49 20.96 -2.15
N ILE A 97 -10.88 19.89 -1.45
CA ILE A 97 -11.68 19.97 -0.21
C ILE A 97 -10.79 20.43 0.96
N THR A 98 -9.54 20.00 0.97
CA THR A 98 -8.49 20.44 1.90
C THR A 98 -7.20 20.72 1.13
N GLY A 99 -6.23 21.33 1.78
CA GLY A 99 -4.86 21.38 1.28
C GLY A 99 -4.24 20.00 1.15
N TYR A 100 -3.15 19.95 0.39
CA TYR A 100 -2.44 18.72 0.06
C TYR A 100 -1.80 18.06 1.28
N PHE A 101 -1.43 18.85 2.30
CA PHE A 101 -0.69 18.35 3.45
C PHE A 101 -1.61 17.50 4.33
N LEU A 102 -2.75 18.05 4.77
CA LEU A 102 -3.73 17.32 5.59
C LEU A 102 -4.25 16.08 4.86
N ALA A 103 -4.58 16.22 3.58
CA ALA A 103 -5.02 15.11 2.76
C ALA A 103 -3.94 14.02 2.60
N GLY A 104 -2.68 14.42 2.45
CA GLY A 104 -1.52 13.54 2.49
C GLY A 104 -1.37 12.81 3.83
N LEU A 105 -1.60 13.48 4.96
CA LEU A 105 -1.60 12.85 6.29
C LEU A 105 -2.68 11.76 6.38
N VAL A 106 -3.90 12.05 5.92
CA VAL A 106 -5.01 11.10 5.84
C VAL A 106 -4.64 9.90 4.97
N SER A 107 -4.09 10.16 3.78
CA SER A 107 -3.67 9.12 2.85
C SER A 107 -2.61 8.20 3.48
N ALA A 108 -1.59 8.78 4.09
CA ALA A 108 -0.52 8.06 4.79
C ALA A 108 -1.04 7.22 5.96
N ALA A 109 -2.02 7.70 6.74
CA ALA A 109 -2.65 6.92 7.80
C ALA A 109 -3.41 5.71 7.25
N GLY A 110 -4.08 5.86 6.09
CA GLY A 110 -4.68 4.74 5.36
C GLY A 110 -3.64 3.70 4.92
N PHE A 111 -2.52 4.15 4.36
CA PHE A 111 -1.40 3.26 4.03
C PHE A 111 -0.77 2.61 5.26
N ALA A 112 -0.75 3.23 6.44
CA ALA A 112 -0.26 2.60 7.67
C ALA A 112 -1.09 1.37 8.08
N LEU A 113 -2.41 1.42 7.89
CA LEU A 113 -3.31 0.27 8.09
C LEU A 113 -3.03 -0.85 7.08
N ILE A 114 -2.81 -0.51 5.80
CA ILE A 114 -2.37 -1.47 4.77
C ILE A 114 -0.99 -2.06 5.12
N GLY A 115 -0.07 -1.25 5.63
CA GLY A 115 1.26 -1.69 6.07
C GLY A 115 1.18 -2.71 7.21
N SER A 116 0.25 -2.52 8.14
CA SER A 116 0.00 -3.47 9.23
C SER A 116 -0.43 -4.85 8.69
N TRP A 117 -1.26 -4.87 7.65
CA TRP A 117 -1.60 -6.10 6.94
C TRP A 117 -0.38 -6.73 6.26
N LEU A 118 0.45 -5.91 5.62
CA LEU A 118 1.64 -6.40 4.93
C LEU A 118 2.63 -7.07 5.89
N VAL A 119 2.78 -6.56 7.11
CA VAL A 119 3.54 -7.21 8.19
C VAL A 119 2.91 -8.56 8.55
N ALA A 120 1.60 -8.60 8.79
CA ALA A 120 0.90 -9.80 9.25
C ALA A 120 0.94 -10.93 8.21
N VAL A 121 0.71 -10.62 6.93
CA VAL A 121 0.68 -11.62 5.85
C VAL A 121 2.05 -12.23 5.57
N ASN A 122 3.12 -11.43 5.66
CA ASN A 122 4.49 -11.92 5.47
C ASN A 122 5.02 -12.70 6.68
N ARG A 123 4.58 -12.37 7.90
CA ARG A 123 4.88 -13.19 9.10
C ARG A 123 4.11 -14.52 9.10
N SER A 124 2.86 -14.50 8.63
CA SER A 124 1.96 -15.67 8.61
C SER A 124 2.03 -16.39 7.26
N ARG A 125 3.24 -16.66 6.76
CA ARG A 125 3.45 -17.16 5.40
C ARG A 125 3.04 -18.61 5.17
N THR A 126 2.93 -19.44 6.20
CA THR A 126 2.63 -20.87 6.04
C THR A 126 1.19 -21.07 5.57
N GLY A 127 1.00 -21.78 4.45
CA GLY A 127 -0.31 -22.04 3.87
C GLY A 127 -0.94 -20.81 3.18
N SER A 128 -0.18 -19.75 2.91
CA SER A 128 -0.64 -18.57 2.18
C SER A 128 0.10 -18.40 0.84
N PRO A 129 -0.43 -17.62 -0.11
CA PRO A 129 0.26 -17.36 -1.39
C PRO A 129 1.68 -16.77 -1.22
N VAL A 130 1.92 -16.09 -0.09
CA VAL A 130 3.20 -15.48 0.28
C VAL A 130 4.25 -16.54 0.65
N GLN A 131 3.85 -17.80 0.91
CA GLN A 131 4.78 -18.91 1.18
C GLN A 131 5.81 -19.10 0.06
N ARG A 132 5.42 -18.82 -1.19
CA ARG A 132 6.27 -18.97 -2.37
C ARG A 132 7.37 -17.90 -2.46
N LEU A 133 7.30 -16.84 -1.66
CA LEU A 133 8.38 -15.87 -1.54
C LEU A 133 9.57 -16.46 -0.78
N SER A 134 10.77 -16.15 -1.27
CA SER A 134 11.99 -16.42 -0.52
C SER A 134 11.97 -15.68 0.84
N PRO A 135 12.72 -16.16 1.86
CA PRO A 135 12.78 -15.50 3.16
C PRO A 135 13.17 -14.01 3.10
N ARG A 136 14.04 -13.64 2.14
CA ARG A 136 14.46 -12.24 1.93
C ARG A 136 13.32 -11.37 1.39
N GLN A 137 12.57 -11.88 0.41
CA GLN A 137 11.40 -11.18 -0.15
C GLN A 137 10.27 -11.03 0.89
N ALA A 138 10.01 -12.06 1.70
CA ALA A 138 9.06 -11.96 2.79
C ALA A 138 9.50 -10.91 3.84
N ARG A 139 10.80 -10.88 4.18
CA ARG A 139 11.36 -9.85 5.07
C ARG A 139 11.20 -8.44 4.50
N LEU A 140 11.40 -8.26 3.19
CA LEU A 140 11.14 -6.98 2.53
C LEU A 140 9.69 -6.53 2.74
N GLY A 141 8.71 -7.42 2.60
CA GLY A 141 7.30 -7.10 2.87
C GLY A 141 7.06 -6.68 4.31
N ILE A 142 7.69 -7.34 5.28
CA ILE A 142 7.63 -6.93 6.69
C ILE A 142 8.22 -5.54 6.88
N VAL A 143 9.39 -5.26 6.30
CA VAL A 143 10.04 -3.95 6.40
C VAL A 143 9.19 -2.86 5.73
N ALA A 144 8.66 -3.13 4.53
CA ALA A 144 7.76 -2.24 3.83
C ALA A 144 6.57 -1.87 4.71
N GLY A 145 5.88 -2.87 5.28
CA GLY A 145 4.72 -2.66 6.12
C GLY A 145 5.04 -1.93 7.43
N ALA A 146 6.19 -2.22 8.05
CA ALA A 146 6.64 -1.53 9.25
C ALA A 146 6.98 -0.05 8.98
N VAL A 147 7.61 0.26 7.85
CA VAL A 147 7.87 1.64 7.43
C VAL A 147 6.57 2.37 7.14
N MET A 148 5.62 1.75 6.42
CA MET A 148 4.29 2.32 6.19
C MET A 148 3.55 2.60 7.50
N ALA A 149 3.65 1.70 8.48
CA ALA A 149 3.00 1.85 9.78
C ALA A 149 3.47 3.08 10.59
N ILE A 150 4.62 3.67 10.26
CA ILE A 150 5.03 4.98 10.82
C ILE A 150 3.97 6.05 10.52
N GLY A 151 3.19 5.91 9.44
CA GLY A 151 2.09 6.82 9.10
C GLY A 151 1.00 6.94 10.17
N PHE A 152 0.91 6.03 11.16
CA PHE A 152 0.04 6.22 12.32
C PHE A 152 0.40 7.46 13.15
N VAL A 153 1.67 7.89 13.09
CA VAL A 153 2.12 9.13 13.70
C VAL A 153 1.31 10.31 13.17
N ASN A 154 0.78 10.26 11.94
CA ASN A 154 0.03 11.37 11.35
C ASN A 154 -1.36 11.58 11.97
N VAL A 155 -1.91 10.61 12.72
CA VAL A 155 -3.28 10.66 13.24
C VAL A 155 -3.55 11.88 14.13
N PRO A 156 -2.72 12.23 15.14
CA PRO A 156 -2.88 13.48 15.87
C PRO A 156 -2.90 14.73 14.97
N GLY A 157 -2.08 14.77 13.91
CA GLY A 157 -2.04 15.89 12.98
C GLY A 157 -3.34 16.05 12.19
N ILE A 158 -3.94 14.92 11.78
CA ILE A 158 -5.26 14.87 11.15
C ILE A 158 -6.33 15.43 12.10
N LEU A 159 -6.34 14.97 13.36
CA LEU A 159 -7.31 15.42 14.37
C LEU A 159 -7.16 16.91 14.71
N MET A 160 -5.95 17.45 14.59
CA MET A 160 -5.66 18.87 14.77
C MET A 160 -5.96 19.71 13.51
N GLY A 161 -6.31 19.08 12.39
CA GLY A 161 -6.55 19.78 11.12
C GLY A 161 -5.32 20.49 10.57
N ILE A 162 -4.11 19.96 10.83
CA ILE A 162 -2.87 20.58 10.35
C ILE A 162 -2.77 20.39 8.85
N ASP A 163 -2.79 21.50 8.12
CA ASP A 163 -2.78 21.53 6.65
C ASP A 163 -1.70 22.47 6.06
N ASP A 164 -1.03 23.23 6.92
CA ASP A 164 0.14 24.02 6.55
C ASP A 164 1.41 23.22 6.83
N MET A 165 2.09 22.79 5.77
CA MET A 165 3.33 22.01 5.86
C MET A 165 4.48 22.83 6.48
N ASP A 166 4.52 24.14 6.24
CA ASP A 166 5.61 25.00 6.69
C ASP A 166 5.51 25.29 8.20
N ALA A 167 4.27 25.28 8.73
CA ALA A 167 3.99 25.39 10.15
C ALA A 167 3.92 24.03 10.87
N ALA A 168 4.06 22.91 10.15
CA ALA A 168 3.86 21.58 10.72
C ALA A 168 4.92 21.23 11.78
N PRO A 169 4.51 20.61 12.91
CA PRO A 169 5.45 20.05 13.87
C PRO A 169 6.46 19.09 13.23
N ARG A 170 7.74 19.17 13.65
CA ARG A 170 8.85 18.39 13.07
C ARG A 170 8.64 16.88 13.10
N TRP A 171 7.85 16.37 14.06
CA TRP A 171 7.54 14.95 14.15
C TRP A 171 6.64 14.48 12.99
N LEU A 172 5.75 15.34 12.45
CA LEU A 172 4.97 15.05 11.24
C LEU A 172 5.87 14.99 10.01
N LEU A 173 6.81 15.93 9.89
CA LEU A 173 7.77 15.95 8.79
C LEU A 173 8.64 14.68 8.80
N ALA A 174 9.11 14.26 9.98
CA ALA A 174 9.86 13.01 10.14
C ALA A 174 9.03 11.77 9.78
N ALA A 175 7.72 11.79 10.02
CA ALA A 175 6.83 10.71 9.64
C ALA A 175 6.70 10.53 8.12
N GLY A 176 7.12 11.52 7.32
CA GLY A 176 7.18 11.43 5.85
C GLY A 176 7.98 10.23 5.32
N ILE A 177 8.88 9.65 6.13
CA ILE A 177 9.58 8.41 5.81
C ILE A 177 8.61 7.23 5.53
N CYS A 178 7.38 7.27 6.04
CA CYS A 178 6.38 6.23 5.80
C CYS A 178 6.08 6.05 4.30
N TRP A 179 6.20 7.13 3.51
CA TRP A 179 6.01 7.11 2.06
C TRP A 179 7.03 6.24 1.33
N MET A 180 8.23 6.03 1.88
CA MET A 180 9.18 5.07 1.31
C MET A 180 8.63 3.64 1.33
N GLY A 181 7.86 3.30 2.37
CA GLY A 181 7.17 2.03 2.45
C GLY A 181 6.14 1.88 1.32
N THR A 182 5.37 2.93 1.06
CA THR A 182 4.30 2.96 0.04
C THR A 182 4.82 3.03 -1.40
N TYR A 183 5.81 3.88 -1.69
CA TYR A 183 6.25 4.17 -3.06
C TYR A 183 7.40 3.31 -3.56
N LEU A 184 8.20 2.76 -2.64
CA LEU A 184 9.37 1.98 -3.01
C LEU A 184 9.25 0.53 -2.57
N LEU A 185 9.09 0.29 -1.27
CA LEU A 185 9.24 -1.06 -0.73
C LEU A 185 8.04 -1.96 -1.05
N MET A 186 6.80 -1.45 -0.90
CA MET A 186 5.59 -2.19 -1.21
C MET A 186 5.44 -2.51 -2.71
N PRO A 187 5.74 -1.59 -3.66
CA PRO A 187 5.73 -1.89 -5.09
C PRO A 187 6.75 -2.96 -5.47
N ILE A 188 7.98 -2.88 -4.94
CA ILE A 188 9.00 -3.92 -5.15
C ILE A 188 8.49 -5.26 -4.62
N TRP A 189 7.96 -5.30 -3.40
CA TRP A 189 7.38 -6.52 -2.83
C TRP A 189 6.24 -7.09 -3.70
N SER A 190 5.37 -6.22 -4.23
CA SER A 190 4.23 -6.63 -5.07
C SER A 190 4.70 -7.26 -6.39
N ILE A 191 5.75 -6.73 -7.02
CA ILE A 191 6.38 -7.34 -8.21
C ILE A 191 6.94 -8.73 -7.88
N TRP A 192 7.57 -8.91 -6.71
CA TRP A 192 8.05 -10.23 -6.29
C TRP A 192 6.91 -11.21 -6.02
N LEU A 193 5.82 -10.76 -5.40
CA LEU A 193 4.64 -11.57 -5.20
C LEU A 193 4.01 -12.01 -6.53
N SER A 194 4.01 -11.11 -7.53
CA SER A 194 3.55 -11.42 -8.88
C SER A 194 4.34 -12.57 -9.50
N ARG A 195 5.68 -12.45 -9.51
CA ARG A 195 6.59 -13.47 -10.06
C ARG A 195 6.42 -14.82 -9.36
N ALA A 196 6.28 -14.81 -8.04
CA ALA A 196 6.06 -16.03 -7.26
C ALA A 196 4.66 -16.65 -7.46
N SER A 197 3.75 -15.95 -8.14
CA SER A 197 2.40 -16.40 -8.44
C SER A 197 2.22 -16.81 -9.91
N THR A 198 3.27 -16.69 -10.74
CA THR A 198 3.30 -17.21 -12.11
C THR A 198 3.90 -18.63 -12.12
N PRO A 199 3.29 -19.62 -12.80
CA PRO A 199 3.88 -20.95 -12.97
C PRO A 199 5.21 -20.87 -13.75
N PRO A 200 6.18 -21.76 -13.48
CA PRO A 200 7.49 -21.77 -14.16
C PRO A 200 7.43 -22.06 -15.68
N ASP A 201 6.32 -22.58 -16.20
CA ASP A 201 6.22 -23.08 -17.59
C ASP A 201 5.45 -22.15 -18.56
N ALA A 202 5.35 -20.86 -18.24
CA ALA A 202 4.60 -19.88 -19.05
C ALA A 202 5.48 -19.01 -19.97
N GLY A 203 6.71 -19.45 -20.25
CA GLY A 203 7.68 -18.78 -21.13
C GLY A 203 8.04 -19.64 -22.34
#